data_AF-A0A1H1HIB9-F1
#
_entry.id   AF-A0A1H1HIB9-F1
#
_cell.length_a   1.000
_cell.length_b   1.000
_cell.length_c   1.000
_cell.angle_alpha   90.00
_cell.angle_beta   90.00
_cell.angle_gamma   90.00
#
_symmetry.space_group_name_H-M   'P 1'
#
loop_
_entity.id
_entity.type
_entity.pdbx_description
1 polymer ?
#
loop_
_entity_poly.entity_id
_entity_poly.type
_entity_poly.pdbx_seq_one_letter_code
_entity_poly.pdbx_strand_id
1 'polypeptide(L)'
;MVGVVDDPHSPPHSPVPGPIPGGPGDGPVRNCVYGRGDRRVSLAMREAILSGLSDPVELPHADVAVRYVPAGGDVGLGGDWYEASVLPDGRVLLAVGDVAGHGMPVISQMMQLRHALLGLSMTGLSADRLLFHLNDLVRYRLDGTTATAVVGHLDPESGEFTWSQAGHPPPILVRDGVAGQLVSPEGVLLGADEWAYEAARVRLREGDLLLLFTDGLVERRHSDIDAGLSLALTHAAALRPGRVEEGLDRMLAAIGVPNAEDDACLLALTVGARP
;
A
#
# COMPACT_ATOMS: atom_id res chain seq x y z
N MET A 1 70.58 54.38 -18.51
CA MET A 1 70.29 55.74 -18.99
C MET A 1 68.78 55.86 -19.05
N VAL A 2 68.22 56.84 -18.33
CA VAL A 2 66.80 57.30 -18.32
C VAL A 2 65.80 56.29 -17.74
N GLY A 3 64.84 56.63 -16.87
CA GLY A 3 64.42 57.89 -16.25
C GLY A 3 63.10 57.65 -15.51
N VAL A 4 62.88 58.42 -14.45
CA VAL A 4 61.73 58.43 -13.52
C VAL A 4 60.46 59.00 -14.18
N VAL A 5 59.28 58.51 -13.77
CA VAL A 5 58.02 59.28 -13.73
C VAL A 5 57.22 58.86 -12.49
N ASP A 6 57.08 59.76 -11.51
CA ASP A 6 56.02 59.78 -10.46
C ASP A 6 54.70 60.28 -11.10
N ASP A 7 53.48 59.98 -10.66
CA ASP A 7 52.83 60.28 -9.36
C ASP A 7 51.32 59.82 -9.44
N PRO A 8 50.40 60.23 -8.55
CA PRO A 8 50.03 59.74 -7.21
C PRO A 8 48.68 59.00 -7.17
N HIS A 9 48.48 58.13 -6.18
CA HIS A 9 47.30 58.10 -5.29
C HIS A 9 47.22 56.76 -4.54
N SER A 10 47.49 56.79 -3.25
CA SER A 10 47.09 55.75 -2.28
C SER A 10 46.05 56.33 -1.32
N PRO A 11 45.01 55.55 -0.99
CA PRO A 11 44.53 55.45 0.39
C PRO A 11 44.28 53.95 0.77
N PRO A 12 43.97 53.60 2.04
CA PRO A 12 44.81 52.73 2.85
C PRO A 12 44.36 51.26 2.94
N HIS A 13 45.29 50.41 3.36
CA HIS A 13 45.10 49.00 3.71
C HIS A 13 44.15 48.82 4.91
N SER A 14 43.14 47.98 4.75
CA SER A 14 42.44 47.31 5.86
C SER A 14 42.99 45.89 6.02
N PRO A 15 43.30 45.43 7.26
CA PRO A 15 43.97 44.16 7.48
C PRO A 15 43.01 42.95 7.41
N VAL A 16 43.57 41.85 6.94
CA VAL A 16 42.98 40.50 6.88
C VAL A 16 42.79 39.94 8.30
N PRO A 17 41.68 39.26 8.64
CA PRO A 17 41.53 38.62 9.95
C PRO A 17 42.34 37.31 10.02
N GLY A 18 43.15 37.19 11.08
CA GLY A 18 43.84 35.95 11.45
C GLY A 18 42.92 34.93 12.16
N PRO A 19 43.43 33.72 12.46
CA PRO A 19 42.61 32.58 12.89
C PRO A 19 42.21 32.68 14.37
N ILE A 20 41.00 32.19 14.68
CA ILE A 20 40.43 32.16 16.04
C ILE A 20 40.72 30.80 16.71
N PRO A 21 41.33 30.76 17.93
CA PRO A 21 41.43 29.56 18.76
C PRO A 21 40.21 29.38 19.68
N GLY A 22 39.89 28.13 20.04
CA GLY A 22 38.63 27.73 20.67
C GLY A 22 38.53 27.78 22.20
N GLY A 23 37.27 27.88 22.66
CA GLY A 23 36.67 27.38 23.91
C GLY A 23 36.89 28.16 25.22
N PRO A 24 36.06 27.98 26.28
CA PRO A 24 34.71 27.40 26.35
C PRO A 24 33.68 28.27 27.14
N GLY A 25 32.39 27.94 27.02
CA GLY A 25 31.44 28.03 28.15
C GLY A 25 30.46 29.22 28.20
N ASP A 26 29.19 28.85 28.07
CA ASP A 26 27.99 29.46 28.69
C ASP A 26 27.12 30.35 27.79
N GLY A 27 26.18 29.69 27.10
CA GLY A 27 25.06 30.29 26.40
C GLY A 27 23.83 29.40 26.60
N PRO A 28 22.61 29.95 26.67
CA PRO A 28 21.45 29.22 27.14
C PRO A 28 21.13 28.07 26.19
N VAL A 29 21.20 26.86 26.73
CA VAL A 29 20.68 25.67 26.07
C VAL A 29 19.18 25.89 25.89
N ARG A 30 18.76 26.25 24.68
CA ARG A 30 17.35 26.22 24.31
C ARG A 30 16.91 24.77 24.35
N ASN A 31 16.31 24.37 25.48
CA ASN A 31 15.46 23.19 25.57
C ASN A 31 14.33 23.37 24.56
N CYS A 32 14.51 22.83 23.35
CA CYS A 32 13.40 22.52 22.47
C CYS A 32 12.68 21.32 23.08
N VAL A 33 11.63 21.63 23.83
CA VAL A 33 10.63 20.66 24.29
C VAL A 33 9.96 20.09 23.03
N TYR A 34 10.41 18.93 22.55
CA TYR A 34 9.62 18.11 21.64
C TYR A 34 8.50 17.49 22.45
N GLY A 35 7.35 18.14 22.44
CA GLY A 35 6.16 17.65 23.11
C GLY A 35 4.95 18.46 22.67
N ARG A 36 4.05 17.82 21.91
CA ARG A 36 2.74 18.30 21.39
C ARG A 36 2.67 18.71 19.90
N GLY A 37 3.66 18.40 19.07
CA GLY A 37 3.59 18.58 17.60
C GLY A 37 3.15 17.34 16.81
N ASP A 38 3.47 16.14 17.30
CA ASP A 38 3.52 14.93 16.45
C ASP A 38 2.15 14.37 16.08
N ARG A 39 1.14 14.50 16.96
CA ARG A 39 -0.17 13.89 16.73
C ARG A 39 -0.98 14.55 15.62
N ARG A 40 -0.78 15.85 15.35
CA ARG A 40 -1.52 16.55 14.28
C ARG A 40 -0.96 16.23 12.90
N VAL A 41 0.37 16.07 12.81
CA VAL A 41 1.03 15.67 11.57
C VAL A 41 0.73 14.21 11.27
N SER A 42 0.78 13.32 12.27
CA SER A 42 0.41 11.91 12.08
C SER A 42 -1.06 11.75 11.70
N LEU A 43 -1.97 12.53 12.31
CA LEU A 43 -3.39 12.48 11.96
C LEU A 43 -3.67 13.06 10.57
N ALA A 44 -3.04 14.17 10.19
CA ALA A 44 -3.20 14.75 8.86
C ALA A 44 -2.59 13.88 7.75
N MET A 45 -1.44 13.25 8.02
CA MET A 45 -0.83 12.28 7.12
C MET A 45 -1.71 11.02 6.99
N ARG A 46 -2.20 10.49 8.13
CA ARG A 46 -3.18 9.42 8.16
C ARG A 46 -4.44 9.79 7.37
N GLU A 47 -5.00 10.97 7.57
CA GLU A 47 -6.19 11.43 6.88
C GLU A 47 -5.95 11.62 5.38
N ALA A 48 -4.80 12.16 4.96
CA ALA A 48 -4.43 12.25 3.55
C ALA A 48 -4.24 10.87 2.89
N ILE A 49 -3.70 9.90 3.63
CA ILE A 49 -3.49 8.52 3.17
C ILE A 49 -4.80 7.74 3.13
N LEU A 50 -5.63 7.86 4.17
CA LEU A 50 -6.89 7.15 4.36
C LEU A 50 -8.09 7.80 3.64
N SER A 51 -8.07 9.09 3.35
CA SER A 51 -9.14 9.77 2.59
C SER A 51 -9.28 9.18 1.20
N GLY A 52 -8.17 8.79 0.56
CA GLY A 52 -8.22 8.06 -0.71
C GLY A 52 -8.47 6.55 -0.56
N LEU A 53 -8.56 6.02 0.66
CA LEU A 53 -8.87 4.61 0.93
C LEU A 53 -10.36 4.46 1.28
N SER A 54 -10.92 5.38 2.05
CA SER A 54 -12.21 5.20 2.75
C SER A 54 -13.43 5.81 2.05
N ASP A 55 -13.24 6.49 0.92
CA ASP A 55 -14.37 7.08 0.19
C ASP A 55 -15.22 5.97 -0.45
N PRO A 56 -16.56 6.02 -0.32
CA PRO A 56 -17.43 5.05 -0.98
C PRO A 56 -17.17 5.06 -2.49
N VAL A 57 -16.67 3.93 -2.99
CA VAL A 57 -16.41 3.77 -4.42
C VAL A 57 -17.71 3.29 -5.06
N GLU A 58 -18.41 4.20 -5.75
CA GLU A 58 -19.54 3.80 -6.59
C GLU A 58 -19.02 3.04 -7.81
N LEU A 59 -19.16 1.71 -7.78
CA LEU A 59 -18.80 0.84 -8.90
C LEU A 59 -20.03 0.47 -9.73
N PRO A 60 -19.94 0.50 -11.07
CA PRO A 60 -21.00 -0.03 -11.92
C PRO A 60 -21.24 -1.52 -11.62
N HIS A 61 -22.47 -1.87 -11.22
CA HIS A 61 -22.89 -3.26 -10.98
C HIS A 61 -22.04 -4.00 -9.94
N ALA A 62 -21.46 -3.29 -8.98
CA ALA A 62 -20.73 -3.90 -7.87
C ALA A 62 -20.78 -3.05 -6.61
N ASP A 63 -20.77 -3.72 -5.45
CA ASP A 63 -20.62 -3.09 -4.15
C ASP A 63 -19.22 -3.42 -3.58
N VAL A 64 -18.57 -2.44 -2.96
CA VAL A 64 -17.26 -2.61 -2.32
C VAL A 64 -17.38 -2.41 -0.81
N ALA A 65 -16.75 -3.30 -0.06
CA ALA A 65 -16.60 -3.20 1.39
C ALA A 65 -15.13 -3.39 1.75
N VAL A 66 -14.59 -2.54 2.62
CA VAL A 66 -13.18 -2.59 3.01
C VAL A 66 -13.01 -2.56 4.51
N ARG A 67 -12.04 -3.34 5.01
CA ARG A 67 -11.52 -3.22 6.36
C ARG A 67 -10.01 -3.08 6.32
N TYR A 68 -9.51 -2.10 7.05
CA TYR A 68 -8.09 -1.88 7.26
C TYR A 68 -7.85 -1.79 8.76
N VAL A 69 -7.09 -2.74 9.29
CA VAL A 69 -6.79 -2.87 10.71
C VAL A 69 -5.28 -2.83 10.87
N PRO A 70 -4.69 -1.66 11.20
CA PRO A 70 -3.25 -1.56 11.36
C PRO A 70 -2.78 -2.27 12.63
N ALA A 71 -1.59 -2.87 12.57
CA ALA A 71 -0.82 -3.30 13.73
C ALA A 71 -0.60 -2.11 14.68
N GLY A 72 -0.63 -2.36 15.99
CA GLY A 72 -0.55 -1.30 17.00
C GLY A 72 0.63 -0.33 16.79
N GLY A 73 0.34 0.98 16.77
CA GLY A 73 1.34 2.06 16.65
C GLY A 73 0.69 3.45 16.66
N ASP A 74 1.46 4.50 17.01
CA ASP A 74 0.94 5.87 17.22
C ASP A 74 0.34 6.54 15.97
N VAL A 75 0.63 6.01 14.77
CA VAL A 75 0.20 6.55 13.47
C VAL A 75 -0.98 5.73 12.89
N GLY A 76 -1.13 4.47 13.32
CA GLY A 76 -2.10 3.50 12.81
C GLY A 76 -2.05 3.33 11.28
N LEU A 77 -0.84 3.31 10.73
CA LEU A 77 -0.55 3.03 9.34
C LEU A 77 0.51 1.93 9.30
N GLY A 78 0.41 1.11 8.27
CA GLY A 78 1.14 -0.14 8.12
C GLY A 78 1.86 -0.32 6.79
N GLY A 79 2.33 -1.55 6.56
CA GLY A 79 2.82 -2.03 5.25
C GLY A 79 1.69 -2.33 4.27
N ASP A 80 0.53 -2.69 4.80
CA ASP A 80 -0.68 -2.99 4.04
C ASP A 80 -1.26 -1.78 3.29
N TRP A 81 -1.76 -2.04 2.09
CA TRP A 81 -2.52 -1.10 1.28
C TRP A 81 -3.52 -1.81 0.38
N TYR A 82 -4.51 -1.05 -0.10
CA TYR A 82 -5.44 -1.50 -1.13
C TYR A 82 -5.76 -0.38 -2.12
N GLU A 83 -6.40 -0.77 -3.21
CA GLU A 83 -6.96 0.13 -4.20
C GLU A 83 -8.24 -0.45 -4.78
N ALA A 84 -9.27 0.40 -4.92
CA ALA A 84 -10.52 0.08 -5.57
C ALA A 84 -11.01 1.34 -6.29
N SER A 85 -10.90 1.40 -7.60
CA SER A 85 -11.25 2.61 -8.36
C SER A 85 -11.69 2.31 -9.78
N VAL A 86 -12.55 3.17 -10.33
CA VAL A 86 -12.94 3.12 -11.74
C VAL A 86 -11.86 3.82 -12.57
N LEU A 87 -11.32 3.11 -13.56
CA LEU A 87 -10.33 3.62 -14.50
C LEU A 87 -10.99 4.43 -15.63
N PRO A 88 -10.23 5.27 -16.37
CA PRO A 88 -10.75 6.06 -17.47
C PRO A 88 -11.41 5.25 -18.60
N ASP A 89 -11.07 3.97 -18.72
CA ASP A 89 -11.65 3.05 -19.70
C ASP A 89 -12.90 2.29 -19.18
N GLY A 90 -13.36 2.62 -17.97
CA GLY A 90 -14.55 2.04 -17.34
C GLY A 90 -14.30 0.74 -16.58
N ARG A 91 -13.10 0.14 -16.67
CA ARG A 91 -12.75 -1.03 -15.85
C ARG A 91 -12.55 -0.62 -14.40
N VAL A 92 -12.79 -1.55 -13.49
CA VAL A 92 -12.52 -1.38 -12.05
C VAL A 92 -11.14 -1.96 -11.74
N LEU A 93 -10.23 -1.13 -11.23
CA LEU A 93 -8.98 -1.56 -10.63
C LEU A 93 -9.26 -2.09 -9.22
N LEU A 94 -8.77 -3.29 -8.93
CA LEU A 94 -8.74 -3.87 -7.59
C LEU A 94 -7.30 -4.25 -7.28
N ALA A 95 -6.79 -3.84 -6.13
CA ALA A 95 -5.50 -4.27 -5.66
C ALA A 95 -5.43 -4.34 -4.13
N VAL A 96 -4.59 -5.23 -3.66
CA VAL A 96 -4.15 -5.32 -2.26
C VAL A 96 -2.67 -5.66 -2.28
N GLY A 97 -1.91 -5.12 -1.35
CA GLY A 97 -0.51 -5.49 -1.18
C GLY A 97 -0.01 -5.17 0.21
N ASP A 98 1.17 -5.73 0.50
CA ASP A 98 1.86 -5.55 1.76
C ASP A 98 3.36 -5.35 1.51
N VAL A 99 3.98 -4.48 2.28
CA VAL A 99 5.40 -4.19 2.26
C VAL A 99 6.05 -4.77 3.50
N ALA A 100 7.00 -5.68 3.28
CA ALA A 100 7.66 -6.38 4.37
C ALA A 100 8.43 -5.42 5.29
N GLY A 101 8.26 -5.61 6.60
CA GLY A 101 8.97 -4.87 7.65
C GLY A 101 8.01 -4.07 8.53
N HIS A 102 8.53 -3.09 9.27
CA HIS A 102 7.70 -2.27 10.16
C HIS A 102 8.21 -0.83 10.29
N GLY A 103 7.31 0.05 10.72
CA GLY A 103 7.62 1.43 11.08
C GLY A 103 7.62 2.41 9.89
N MET A 104 8.13 3.62 10.14
CA MET A 104 8.02 4.75 9.20
C MET A 104 8.58 4.50 7.78
N PRO A 105 9.72 3.80 7.60
CA PRO A 105 10.23 3.50 6.26
C PRO A 105 9.24 2.67 5.43
N VAL A 106 8.62 1.66 6.05
CA VAL A 106 7.64 0.78 5.40
C VAL A 106 6.39 1.53 4.98
N ILE A 107 5.86 2.40 5.85
CA ILE A 107 4.74 3.28 5.51
C ILE A 107 5.09 4.14 4.28
N SER A 108 6.31 4.71 4.22
CA SER A 108 6.74 5.50 3.07
C SER A 108 6.90 4.68 1.78
N GLN A 109 7.33 3.42 1.89
CA GLN A 109 7.50 2.51 0.74
C GLN A 109 6.14 2.05 0.22
N MET A 110 5.24 1.65 1.12
CA MET A 110 3.84 1.35 0.83
C MET A 110 3.19 2.51 0.07
N MET A 111 3.37 3.76 0.55
CA MET A 111 2.79 4.91 -0.13
C MET A 111 3.33 5.13 -1.55
N GLN A 112 4.61 4.86 -1.76
CA GLN A 112 5.23 4.95 -3.08
C GLN A 112 4.68 3.87 -4.02
N LEU A 113 4.53 2.64 -3.54
CA LEU A 113 3.98 1.55 -4.35
C LEU A 113 2.53 1.78 -4.73
N ARG A 114 1.68 2.15 -3.77
CA ARG A 114 0.27 2.44 -4.02
C ARG A 114 0.09 3.57 -5.04
N HIS A 115 0.80 4.69 -4.88
CA HIS A 115 0.68 5.81 -5.81
C HIS A 115 1.32 5.53 -7.16
N ALA A 116 2.39 4.73 -7.21
CA ALA A 116 2.93 4.25 -8.47
C ALA A 116 1.91 3.39 -9.21
N LEU A 117 1.21 2.48 -8.52
CA LEU A 117 0.13 1.69 -9.11
C LEU A 117 -0.96 2.60 -9.69
N LEU A 118 -1.44 3.57 -8.91
CA LEU A 118 -2.45 4.54 -9.35
C LEU A 118 -2.01 5.34 -10.57
N GLY A 119 -0.75 5.77 -10.62
CA GLY A 119 -0.21 6.47 -11.79
C GLY A 119 -0.07 5.57 -13.01
N LEU A 120 0.41 4.34 -12.82
CA LEU A 120 0.60 3.35 -13.88
C LEU A 120 -0.74 2.85 -14.43
N SER A 121 -1.78 2.70 -13.61
CA SER A 121 -3.09 2.22 -14.05
C SER A 121 -3.75 3.17 -15.06
N MET A 122 -3.44 4.46 -15.01
CA MET A 122 -3.90 5.46 -15.99
C MET A 122 -3.36 5.24 -17.40
N THR A 123 -2.35 4.39 -17.57
CA THR A 123 -1.77 4.07 -18.90
C THR A 123 -2.54 2.97 -19.63
N GLY A 124 -3.48 2.29 -18.98
CA GLY A 124 -4.25 1.19 -19.55
C GLY A 124 -3.51 -0.15 -19.64
N LEU A 125 -2.32 -0.25 -19.03
CA LEU A 125 -1.53 -1.48 -18.96
C LEU A 125 -2.31 -2.65 -18.32
N SER A 126 -1.93 -3.87 -18.69
CA SER A 126 -2.47 -5.09 -18.08
C SER A 126 -1.90 -5.32 -16.67
N ALA A 127 -2.58 -6.13 -15.85
CA ALA A 127 -2.21 -6.35 -14.44
C ALA A 127 -0.78 -6.89 -14.26
N ASP A 128 -0.36 -7.81 -15.12
CA ASP A 128 1.01 -8.35 -15.17
C ASP A 128 2.06 -7.26 -15.47
N ARG A 129 1.74 -6.32 -16.38
CA ARG A 129 2.61 -5.19 -16.71
C ARG A 129 2.66 -4.15 -15.60
N LEU A 130 1.57 -3.95 -14.88
CA LEU A 130 1.57 -3.11 -13.69
C LEU A 130 2.53 -3.69 -12.63
N LEU A 131 2.44 -4.99 -12.34
CA LEU A 131 3.36 -5.64 -11.39
C LEU A 131 4.80 -5.63 -11.88
N PHE A 132 5.04 -5.81 -13.18
CA PHE A 132 6.39 -5.67 -13.76
C PHE A 132 7.00 -4.29 -13.44
N HIS A 133 6.27 -3.21 -13.66
CA HIS A 133 6.78 -1.86 -13.38
C HIS A 133 6.86 -1.52 -11.89
N LEU A 134 5.97 -2.06 -11.06
CA LEU A 134 6.11 -1.97 -9.61
C LEU A 134 7.35 -2.70 -9.12
N ASN A 135 7.66 -3.86 -9.68
CA ASN A 135 8.87 -4.60 -9.35
C ASN A 135 10.13 -3.82 -9.73
N ASP A 136 10.16 -3.18 -10.90
CA ASP A 136 11.24 -2.27 -11.29
C ASP A 136 11.38 -1.12 -10.30
N LEU A 137 10.26 -0.50 -9.88
CA LEU A 137 10.29 0.56 -8.87
C LEU A 137 10.94 0.08 -7.58
N VAL A 138 10.55 -1.09 -7.06
CA VAL A 138 11.15 -1.65 -5.84
C VAL A 138 12.65 -1.87 -6.04
N ARG A 139 13.03 -2.59 -7.10
CA ARG A 139 14.44 -2.97 -7.36
C ARG A 139 15.38 -1.79 -7.57
N TYR A 140 14.89 -0.71 -8.17
CA TYR A 140 15.75 0.43 -8.56
C TYR A 140 15.63 1.65 -7.66
N ARG A 141 14.64 1.72 -6.76
CA ARG A 141 14.39 2.90 -5.91
C ARG A 141 14.19 2.58 -4.44
N LEU A 142 13.78 1.36 -4.10
CA LEU A 142 13.45 0.96 -2.73
C LEU A 142 14.42 -0.13 -2.27
N ASP A 143 15.70 0.21 -2.17
CA ASP A 143 16.76 -0.74 -1.79
C ASP A 143 16.42 -1.50 -0.49
N GLY A 144 16.59 -2.83 -0.53
CA GLY A 144 16.29 -3.71 0.62
C GLY A 144 14.80 -3.86 0.94
N THR A 145 13.91 -3.37 0.08
CA THR A 145 12.46 -3.53 0.21
C THR A 145 12.00 -4.75 -0.57
N THR A 146 11.08 -5.50 0.02
CA THR A 146 10.29 -6.52 -0.68
C THR A 146 8.83 -6.31 -0.37
N ALA A 147 7.96 -6.62 -1.33
CA ALA A 147 6.53 -6.44 -1.15
C ALA A 147 5.75 -7.53 -1.87
N THR A 148 4.57 -7.86 -1.36
CA THR A 148 3.61 -8.73 -2.01
C THR A 148 2.45 -7.91 -2.56
N ALA A 149 1.84 -8.36 -3.66
CA ALA A 149 0.65 -7.69 -4.20
C ALA A 149 -0.23 -8.62 -5.05
N VAL A 150 -1.54 -8.36 -5.04
CA VAL A 150 -2.48 -8.74 -6.10
C VAL A 150 -2.95 -7.47 -6.79
N VAL A 151 -2.96 -7.48 -8.11
CA VAL A 151 -3.51 -6.40 -8.94
C VAL A 151 -4.44 -7.01 -9.99
N GLY A 152 -5.60 -6.42 -10.22
CA GLY A 152 -6.50 -6.89 -11.25
C GLY A 152 -7.46 -5.83 -11.76
N HIS A 153 -7.99 -6.09 -12.95
CA HIS A 153 -9.01 -5.29 -13.60
C HIS A 153 -10.28 -6.12 -13.74
N LEU A 154 -11.39 -5.61 -13.21
CA LEU A 154 -12.72 -6.13 -13.45
C LEU A 154 -13.38 -5.29 -14.55
N ASP A 155 -13.72 -5.94 -15.65
CA ASP A 155 -14.63 -5.39 -16.65
C ASP A 155 -16.07 -5.53 -16.13
N PRO A 156 -16.78 -4.43 -15.82
CA PRO A 156 -18.12 -4.49 -15.25
C PRO A 156 -19.19 -5.00 -16.23
N GLU A 157 -19.01 -4.80 -17.54
CA GLU A 157 -19.97 -5.27 -18.54
C GLU A 157 -19.88 -6.79 -18.66
N SER A 158 -18.66 -7.28 -18.88
CA SER A 158 -18.45 -8.69 -19.15
C SER A 158 -18.34 -9.49 -17.84
N GLY A 159 -17.98 -8.88 -16.72
CA GLY A 159 -17.67 -9.55 -15.45
C GLY A 159 -16.34 -10.30 -15.49
N GLU A 160 -15.48 -10.05 -16.48
CA GLU A 160 -14.14 -10.66 -16.52
C GLU A 160 -13.20 -9.95 -15.56
N PHE A 161 -12.70 -10.68 -14.57
CA PHE A 161 -11.62 -10.24 -13.71
C PHE A 161 -10.30 -10.81 -14.23
N THR A 162 -9.44 -9.94 -14.75
CA THR A 162 -8.08 -10.28 -15.18
C THR A 162 -7.10 -9.77 -14.13
N TRP A 163 -6.30 -10.66 -13.55
CA TRP A 163 -5.48 -10.34 -12.40
C TRP A 163 -4.11 -11.01 -12.45
N SER A 164 -3.17 -10.45 -11.70
CA SER A 164 -1.81 -10.93 -11.54
C SER A 164 -1.42 -10.85 -10.07
N GLN A 165 -0.37 -11.58 -9.67
CA GLN A 165 0.10 -11.63 -8.29
C GLN A 165 1.63 -11.56 -8.23
N ALA A 166 2.14 -10.96 -7.15
CA ALA A 166 3.54 -10.94 -6.76
C ALA A 166 3.70 -11.52 -5.35
N GLY A 167 3.88 -12.84 -5.23
CA GLY A 167 4.08 -13.55 -3.97
C GLY A 167 2.92 -13.46 -2.95
N HIS A 168 1.76 -12.96 -3.35
CA HIS A 168 0.65 -12.63 -2.44
C HIS A 168 -0.38 -13.76 -2.36
N PRO A 169 -1.11 -13.91 -1.23
CA PRO A 169 -2.20 -14.87 -1.12
C PRO A 169 -3.25 -14.72 -2.25
N PRO A 170 -3.69 -15.82 -2.89
CA PRO A 170 -4.70 -15.75 -3.93
C PRO A 170 -6.05 -15.24 -3.38
N PRO A 171 -6.80 -14.43 -4.15
CA PRO A 171 -8.12 -13.98 -3.77
C PRO A 171 -9.08 -15.15 -3.54
N ILE A 172 -10.02 -14.99 -2.61
CA ILE A 172 -11.10 -15.94 -2.36
C ILE A 172 -12.32 -15.55 -3.19
N LEU A 173 -12.81 -16.48 -4.01
CA LEU A 173 -14.10 -16.37 -4.69
C LEU A 173 -15.15 -17.13 -3.88
N VAL A 174 -16.23 -16.44 -3.54
CA VAL A 174 -17.44 -17.02 -2.96
C VAL A 174 -18.52 -17.07 -4.03
N ARG A 175 -18.97 -18.28 -4.35
CA ARG A 175 -20.00 -18.55 -5.34
C ARG A 175 -20.96 -19.60 -4.82
N ASP A 176 -22.26 -19.31 -4.88
CA ASP A 176 -23.30 -20.22 -4.40
C ASP A 176 -23.08 -20.70 -2.95
N GLY A 177 -22.49 -19.83 -2.11
CA GLY A 177 -22.14 -20.14 -0.72
C GLY A 177 -20.88 -20.98 -0.53
N VAL A 178 -20.14 -21.28 -1.60
CA VAL A 178 -18.87 -22.01 -1.56
C VAL A 178 -17.72 -21.01 -1.71
N ALA A 179 -16.80 -20.99 -0.75
CA ALA A 179 -15.59 -20.19 -0.81
C ALA A 179 -14.40 -21.04 -1.28
N GLY A 180 -13.59 -20.51 -2.20
CA GLY A 180 -12.36 -21.14 -2.63
C GLY A 180 -11.36 -20.11 -3.16
N GLN A 181 -10.07 -20.38 -2.98
CA GLN A 181 -9.04 -19.54 -3.58
C GLN A 181 -9.02 -19.69 -5.09
N LEU A 182 -8.78 -18.58 -5.78
CA LEU A 182 -8.45 -18.60 -7.20
C LEU A 182 -7.10 -19.30 -7.41
N VAL A 183 -6.92 -19.89 -8.59
CA VAL A 183 -5.64 -20.47 -8.99
C VAL A 183 -4.68 -19.32 -9.35
N SER A 184 -3.59 -19.18 -8.61
CA SER A 184 -2.62 -18.12 -8.83
C SER A 184 -1.88 -18.27 -10.17
N PRO A 185 -1.72 -17.19 -10.94
CA PRO A 185 -0.72 -17.14 -12.01
C PRO A 185 0.70 -17.12 -11.42
N GLU A 186 1.71 -17.41 -12.24
CA GLU A 186 3.10 -17.36 -11.77
C GLU A 186 3.56 -15.92 -11.46
N GLY A 187 4.29 -15.77 -10.36
CA GLY A 187 4.77 -14.49 -9.86
C GLY A 187 5.62 -14.66 -8.60
N VAL A 188 6.66 -13.84 -8.46
CA VAL A 188 7.49 -13.74 -7.25
C VAL A 188 7.20 -12.44 -6.51
N LEU A 189 7.54 -12.34 -5.23
CA LEU A 189 7.43 -11.08 -4.49
C LEU A 189 8.23 -9.96 -5.18
N LEU A 190 7.70 -8.74 -5.14
CA LEU A 190 8.34 -7.54 -5.68
C LEU A 190 9.68 -7.32 -4.97
N GLY A 191 10.70 -6.92 -5.73
CA GLY A 191 12.04 -6.65 -5.23
C GLY A 191 12.96 -7.88 -5.15
N ALA A 192 12.43 -9.10 -5.30
CA ALA A 192 13.25 -10.31 -5.22
C ALA A 192 14.18 -10.50 -6.43
N ASP A 193 13.65 -10.36 -7.64
CA ASP A 193 14.42 -10.46 -8.88
C ASP A 193 13.67 -9.79 -10.04
N GLU A 194 14.31 -9.70 -11.21
CA GLU A 194 13.61 -9.40 -12.46
C GLU A 194 12.65 -10.55 -12.79
N TRP A 195 11.37 -10.23 -12.97
CA TRP A 195 10.35 -11.24 -13.22
C TRP A 195 9.33 -10.79 -14.25
N ALA A 196 8.95 -11.69 -15.14
CA ALA A 196 7.82 -11.51 -16.03
C ALA A 196 6.58 -12.12 -15.37
N TYR A 197 5.75 -11.27 -14.78
CA TYR A 197 4.51 -11.70 -14.14
C TYR A 197 3.51 -12.24 -15.16
N GLU A 198 2.71 -13.23 -14.74
CA GLU A 198 1.62 -13.76 -15.55
C GLU A 198 0.26 -13.23 -15.09
N ALA A 199 -0.73 -13.26 -15.99
CA ALA A 199 -2.10 -12.87 -15.68
C ALA A 199 -3.05 -14.06 -15.84
N ALA A 200 -3.92 -14.23 -14.84
CA ALA A 200 -5.02 -15.18 -14.86
C ALA A 200 -6.34 -14.44 -15.10
N ARG A 201 -7.37 -15.17 -15.54
CA ARG A 201 -8.71 -14.64 -15.78
C ARG A 201 -9.76 -15.50 -15.10
N VAL A 202 -10.76 -14.85 -14.51
CA VAL A 202 -11.95 -15.51 -13.98
C VAL A 202 -13.18 -14.68 -14.33
N ARG A 203 -14.25 -15.36 -14.72
CA ARG A 203 -15.54 -14.71 -14.96
C ARG A 203 -16.33 -14.68 -13.66
N LEU A 204 -16.58 -13.48 -13.14
CA LEU A 204 -17.49 -13.25 -12.02
C LEU A 204 -18.94 -13.18 -12.53
N ARG A 205 -19.85 -13.73 -11.72
CA ARG A 205 -21.29 -13.80 -11.96
C ARG A 205 -21.99 -12.88 -10.98
N GLU A 206 -23.20 -12.47 -11.33
CA GLU A 206 -24.08 -11.80 -10.39
C GLU A 206 -24.24 -12.63 -9.10
N GLY A 207 -24.12 -11.97 -7.95
CA GLY A 207 -24.16 -12.59 -6.63
C GLY A 207 -22.83 -13.20 -6.15
N ASP A 208 -21.82 -13.30 -7.02
CA ASP A 208 -20.47 -13.69 -6.58
C ASP A 208 -19.88 -12.61 -5.65
N LEU A 209 -19.05 -13.05 -4.72
CA LEU A 209 -18.20 -12.18 -3.91
C LEU A 209 -16.74 -12.54 -4.13
N LEU A 210 -15.92 -11.53 -4.39
CA LEU A 210 -14.47 -11.65 -4.48
C LEU A 210 -13.85 -10.97 -3.26
N LEU A 211 -13.01 -11.69 -2.52
CA LEU A 211 -12.31 -11.19 -1.33
C LEU A 211 -10.80 -11.22 -1.58
N LEU A 212 -10.19 -10.03 -1.61
CA LEU A 212 -8.74 -9.85 -1.55
C LEU A 212 -8.37 -9.55 -0.10
N PHE A 213 -7.21 -10.05 0.34
CA PHE A 213 -6.77 -9.89 1.72
C PHE A 213 -5.26 -9.97 1.83
N THR A 214 -4.69 -9.28 2.82
CA THR A 214 -3.27 -9.41 3.20
C THR A 214 -3.06 -10.57 4.16
N ASP A 215 -1.82 -11.00 4.28
CA ASP A 215 -1.41 -12.16 5.07
C ASP A 215 -1.72 -12.02 6.56
N GLY A 216 -1.79 -10.81 7.13
CA GLY A 216 -2.25 -10.58 8.50
C GLY A 216 -3.66 -11.10 8.82
N LEU A 217 -4.46 -11.45 7.81
CA LEU A 217 -5.72 -12.20 7.99
C LEU A 217 -5.48 -13.68 8.36
N VAL A 218 -4.45 -14.31 7.81
CA VAL A 218 -4.23 -15.76 7.89
C VAL A 218 -2.98 -16.14 8.70
N GLU A 219 -1.98 -15.28 8.76
CA GLU A 219 -0.75 -15.50 9.49
C GLU A 219 -0.93 -15.19 10.99
N ARG A 220 -0.47 -16.13 11.83
CA ARG A 220 -0.34 -15.90 13.27
C ARG A 220 0.91 -16.59 13.78
N ARG A 221 1.65 -15.95 14.69
CA ARG A 221 2.90 -16.51 15.27
C ARG A 221 2.77 -17.91 15.89
N HIS A 222 1.57 -18.29 16.32
CA HIS A 222 1.32 -19.54 17.05
C HIS A 222 0.34 -20.47 16.34
N SER A 223 -0.03 -20.19 15.09
CA SER A 223 -0.90 -21.05 14.31
C SER A 223 -0.37 -21.28 12.91
N ASP A 224 -0.66 -22.45 12.37
CA ASP A 224 -0.39 -22.78 10.98
C ASP A 224 -1.15 -21.83 10.03
N ILE A 225 -0.49 -21.41 8.95
CA ILE A 225 -1.08 -20.59 7.89
C ILE A 225 -2.28 -21.32 7.28
N ASP A 226 -2.20 -22.65 7.13
CA ASP A 226 -3.28 -23.47 6.60
C ASP A 226 -4.54 -23.43 7.49
N ALA A 227 -4.36 -23.35 8.81
CA ALA A 227 -5.46 -23.19 9.75
C ALA A 227 -6.07 -21.78 9.68
N GLY A 228 -5.23 -20.76 9.51
CA GLY A 228 -5.68 -19.39 9.23
C GLY A 228 -6.54 -19.29 7.98
N LEU A 229 -6.04 -19.84 6.87
CA LEU A 229 -6.72 -19.88 5.59
C LEU A 229 -8.04 -20.67 5.66
N SER A 230 -8.05 -21.84 6.31
CA SER A 230 -9.26 -22.65 6.48
C SER A 230 -10.36 -21.88 7.23
N LEU A 231 -9.97 -21.11 8.25
CA LEU A 231 -10.89 -20.24 8.98
C LEU A 231 -11.39 -19.08 8.10
N ALA A 232 -10.49 -18.44 7.34
CA ALA A 232 -10.86 -17.38 6.40
C ALA A 232 -11.86 -17.86 5.35
N LEU A 233 -11.66 -19.04 4.76
CA LEU A 233 -12.59 -19.66 3.81
C LEU A 233 -13.96 -19.93 4.45
N THR A 234 -13.97 -20.42 5.68
CA THR A 234 -15.22 -20.68 6.43
C THR A 234 -16.03 -19.40 6.64
N HIS A 235 -15.36 -18.31 7.04
CA HIS A 235 -16.02 -17.02 7.23
C HIS A 235 -16.41 -16.35 5.91
N ALA A 236 -15.58 -16.47 4.87
CA ALA A 236 -15.89 -15.97 3.53
C ALA A 236 -17.18 -16.63 2.98
N ALA A 237 -17.33 -17.95 3.14
CA ALA A 237 -18.55 -18.67 2.74
C ALA A 237 -19.83 -18.20 3.47
N ALA A 238 -19.68 -17.60 4.65
CA ALA A 238 -20.77 -17.03 5.43
C ALA A 238 -21.12 -15.59 5.04
N LEU A 239 -20.31 -14.93 4.19
CA LEU A 239 -20.61 -13.60 3.68
C LEU A 239 -21.90 -13.62 2.82
N ARG A 240 -22.64 -12.52 2.86
CA ARG A 240 -23.90 -12.37 2.13
C ARG A 240 -23.94 -11.03 1.42
N PRO A 241 -24.36 -10.97 0.13
CA PRO A 241 -24.67 -9.72 -0.54
C PRO A 241 -25.58 -8.83 0.32
N GLY A 242 -25.30 -7.53 0.37
CA GLY A 242 -26.02 -6.55 1.20
C GLY A 242 -25.71 -6.60 2.71
N ARG A 243 -24.91 -7.56 3.20
CA ARG A 243 -24.42 -7.62 4.60
C ARG A 243 -22.92 -7.92 4.70
N VAL A 244 -22.17 -7.56 3.66
CA VAL A 244 -20.73 -7.87 3.56
C VAL A 244 -19.95 -7.18 4.66
N GLU A 245 -20.21 -5.89 4.89
CA GLU A 245 -19.64 -5.08 5.99
C GLU A 245 -19.66 -5.81 7.35
N GLU A 246 -20.86 -6.18 7.83
CA GLU A 246 -21.03 -6.92 9.10
C GLU A 246 -20.40 -8.32 9.05
N GLY A 247 -20.32 -8.91 7.85
CA GLY A 247 -19.64 -10.18 7.62
C GLY A 247 -18.14 -10.07 7.83
N LEU A 248 -17.51 -9.04 7.26
CA LEU A 248 -16.09 -8.74 7.43
C LEU A 248 -15.76 -8.44 8.90
N ASP A 249 -16.60 -7.67 9.59
CA ASP A 249 -16.43 -7.41 11.04
C ASP A 249 -16.44 -8.70 11.86
N ARG A 250 -17.37 -9.61 11.57
CA ARG A 250 -17.42 -10.92 12.24
C ARG A 250 -16.23 -11.80 11.89
N MET A 251 -15.77 -11.75 10.65
CA MET A 251 -14.59 -12.48 10.19
C MET A 251 -13.34 -12.01 10.94
N LEU A 252 -13.10 -10.70 11.01
CA LEU A 252 -12.00 -10.11 11.78
C LEU A 252 -12.09 -10.44 13.27
N ALA A 253 -13.29 -10.35 13.86
CA ALA A 253 -13.49 -10.66 15.27
C ALA A 253 -13.24 -12.15 15.59
N ALA A 254 -13.66 -13.06 14.71
CA ALA A 254 -13.47 -14.50 14.89
C ALA A 254 -12.02 -14.95 14.63
N ILE A 255 -11.35 -14.29 13.69
CA ILE A 255 -9.94 -14.56 13.37
C ILE A 255 -9.00 -14.01 14.45
N GLY A 256 -9.41 -12.95 15.17
CA GLY A 256 -8.74 -12.47 16.38
C GLY A 256 -7.86 -11.23 16.21
N VAL A 257 -8.28 -10.26 15.38
CA VAL A 257 -7.49 -9.05 15.06
C VAL A 257 -7.44 -7.93 16.13
N PRO A 258 -8.11 -7.96 17.32
CA PRO A 258 -7.94 -6.85 18.29
C PRO A 258 -6.51 -6.69 18.86
N ASN A 259 -5.63 -7.68 18.68
CA ASN A 259 -4.22 -7.67 19.10
C ASN A 259 -3.28 -8.19 18.00
N ALA A 260 -3.63 -8.02 16.71
CA ALA A 260 -2.75 -8.47 15.64
C ALA A 260 -1.44 -7.65 15.68
N GLU A 261 -0.32 -8.37 15.80
CA GLU A 261 1.02 -7.78 15.70
C GLU A 261 1.35 -7.36 14.26
N ASP A 262 0.46 -7.68 13.31
CA ASP A 262 0.58 -7.39 11.89
C ASP A 262 -0.64 -6.64 11.36
N ASP A 263 -0.43 -5.89 10.27
CA ASP A 263 -1.50 -5.16 9.60
C ASP A 263 -2.44 -6.15 8.90
N ALA A 264 -3.74 -5.85 8.85
CA ALA A 264 -4.70 -6.65 8.10
C ALA A 264 -5.58 -5.76 7.23
N CYS A 265 -5.65 -6.10 5.95
CA CYS A 265 -6.50 -5.45 4.97
C CYS A 265 -7.38 -6.48 4.27
N LEU A 266 -8.68 -6.19 4.18
CA LEU A 266 -9.68 -7.00 3.49
C LEU A 266 -10.46 -6.10 2.52
N LEU A 267 -10.43 -6.44 1.23
CA LEU A 267 -11.19 -5.78 0.18
C LEU A 267 -12.19 -6.78 -0.41
N ALA A 268 -13.48 -6.57 -0.16
CA ALA A 268 -14.55 -7.41 -0.68
C ALA A 268 -15.31 -6.67 -1.78
N LEU A 269 -15.48 -7.33 -2.93
CA LEU A 269 -16.33 -6.87 -4.02
C LEU A 269 -17.49 -7.85 -4.19
N THR A 270 -18.72 -7.33 -4.17
CA THR A 270 -19.94 -8.10 -4.49
C THR A 270 -20.41 -7.71 -5.88
N VAL A 271 -20.64 -8.68 -6.75
CA VAL A 271 -21.15 -8.42 -8.09
C VAL A 271 -22.67 -8.30 -8.05
N GLY A 272 -23.17 -7.13 -8.43
CA GLY A 272 -24.60 -6.85 -8.57
C GLY A 272 -25.16 -7.29 -9.92
N ALA A 273 -26.46 -7.01 -10.12
CA ALA A 273 -27.14 -7.29 -11.38
C ALA A 273 -26.55 -6.45 -12.53
N ARG A 274 -26.26 -7.13 -13.64
CA ARG A 274 -25.84 -6.50 -14.90
C ARG A 274 -27.07 -6.12 -15.75
N PRO A 275 -26.98 -5.10 -16.61
CA PRO A 275 -28.10 -4.64 -17.42
C PRO A 275 -28.51 -5.64 -18.50
#